data_AF-A0A7D5TT34-F1
#
_entry.id   AF-A0A7D5TT34-F1
#
_cell.length_a   1.000
_cell.length_b   1.000
_cell.length_c   1.000
_cell.angle_alpha   90.00
_cell.angle_beta   90.00
_cell.angle_gamma   90.00
#
_symmetry.space_group_name_H-M   'P 1'
#
loop_
_entity.id
_entity.type
_entity.pdbx_description
1 polymer ?
#
loop_
_entity_poly.entity_id
_entity_poly.type
_entity_poly.pdbx_seq_one_letter_code
_entity_poly.pdbx_strand_id
1 'polypeptide(L)'
;MENEQPTEASSRSIAEDLMDYLRETNGVCAEGNVHGWRFIQFVDGEWRGVKYGGEHRLKDYVKGSVLDAETVLSWMVEKPVQIIPCSEAYLWMPKDETVWEDADAQDVFRDASRCFYCGESERSTDLELYETAKQGECLFCSDCHSTWEQADEILPGPVEQSA
;
A
#
# COMPACT_ATOMS: atom_id res chain seq x y z
N MET A 1 9.22 -50.63 13.93
CA MET A 1 8.28 -49.52 13.67
C MET A 1 8.84 -48.35 14.43
N GLU A 2 9.69 -47.57 13.77
CA GLU A 2 10.18 -46.32 14.34
C GLU A 2 9.01 -45.34 14.30
N ASN A 3 8.60 -44.88 15.49
CA ASN A 3 7.68 -43.77 15.61
C ASN A 3 8.42 -42.52 15.14
N GLU A 4 8.19 -42.11 13.89
CA GLU A 4 8.49 -40.74 13.47
C GLU A 4 7.63 -39.82 14.33
N GLN A 5 8.27 -39.19 15.33
CA GLN A 5 7.63 -38.10 16.05
C GLN A 5 7.36 -36.98 15.04
N PRO A 6 6.15 -36.38 15.04
CA PRO A 6 5.87 -35.25 14.17
C PRO A 6 6.86 -34.14 14.48
N THR A 7 7.67 -33.74 13.50
CA THR A 7 8.53 -32.57 13.61
C THR A 7 7.64 -31.37 13.85
N GLU A 8 7.84 -30.67 14.98
CA GLU A 8 7.15 -29.42 15.28
C GLU A 8 7.28 -28.49 14.07
N ALA A 9 6.15 -28.01 13.55
CA ALA A 9 6.14 -27.09 12.42
C ALA A 9 6.88 -25.81 12.84
N SER A 10 7.94 -25.46 12.12
CA SER A 10 8.66 -24.21 12.34
C SER A 10 7.79 -23.02 11.94
N SER A 11 8.02 -21.84 12.53
CA SER A 11 7.32 -20.61 12.10
C SER A 11 7.50 -20.34 10.62
N ARG A 12 8.64 -20.72 10.05
CA ARG A 12 8.91 -20.59 8.62
C ARG A 12 8.06 -21.54 7.77
N SER A 13 7.97 -22.81 8.13
CA SER A 13 7.13 -23.77 7.38
C SER A 13 5.66 -23.40 7.45
N ILE A 14 5.18 -22.90 8.61
CA ILE A 14 3.81 -22.38 8.74
C ILE A 14 3.60 -21.18 7.82
N ALA A 15 4.56 -20.26 7.76
CA ALA A 15 4.48 -19.10 6.87
C ALA A 15 4.49 -19.49 5.38
N GLU A 16 5.32 -20.47 5.00
CA GLU A 16 5.36 -21.02 3.64
C GLU A 16 4.01 -21.66 3.27
N ASP A 17 3.42 -22.47 4.16
CA ASP A 17 2.09 -23.06 3.97
C ASP A 17 0.99 -21.99 3.81
N LEU A 18 1.03 -20.92 4.60
CA LEU A 18 0.09 -19.80 4.51
C LEU A 18 0.27 -19.02 3.19
N MET A 19 1.51 -18.83 2.73
CA MET A 19 1.79 -18.20 1.45
C MET A 19 1.25 -19.03 0.29
N ASP A 20 1.44 -20.35 0.33
CA ASP A 20 0.92 -21.26 -0.70
C ASP A 20 -0.62 -21.22 -0.71
N TYR A 21 -1.26 -21.26 0.46
CA TYR A 21 -2.71 -21.09 0.57
C TYR A 21 -3.23 -19.80 -0.08
N LEU A 22 -2.55 -18.66 0.17
CA LEU A 22 -2.91 -17.37 -0.41
C LEU A 22 -2.71 -17.32 -1.92
N ARG A 23 -1.72 -18.04 -2.47
CA ARG A 23 -1.51 -18.13 -3.93
C ARG A 23 -2.59 -18.97 -4.61
N GLU A 24 -3.00 -20.06 -3.96
CA GLU A 24 -3.94 -21.03 -4.51
C GLU A 24 -5.42 -20.61 -4.32
N THR A 25 -5.69 -19.76 -3.33
CA THR A 25 -7.05 -19.34 -2.96
C THR A 25 -7.29 -17.90 -3.36
N ASN A 26 -8.12 -17.68 -4.38
CA ASN A 26 -8.56 -16.35 -4.77
C ASN A 26 -9.54 -15.74 -3.74
N GLY A 27 -9.48 -14.43 -3.56
CA GLY A 27 -10.46 -13.68 -2.75
C GLY A 27 -10.21 -13.71 -1.24
N VAL A 28 -9.01 -14.12 -0.81
CA VAL A 28 -8.57 -14.04 0.59
C VAL A 28 -7.31 -13.21 0.71
N CYS A 29 -7.11 -12.65 1.90
CA CYS A 29 -5.89 -11.94 2.26
C CYS A 29 -5.45 -12.27 3.68
N ALA A 30 -4.18 -12.01 3.96
CA ALA A 30 -3.58 -12.04 5.28
C ALA A 30 -3.71 -10.68 5.96
N GLU A 31 -4.18 -10.67 7.21
CA GLU A 31 -4.20 -9.51 8.11
C GLU A 31 -3.19 -9.69 9.24
N GLY A 32 -2.33 -8.67 9.48
CA GLY A 32 -1.29 -8.69 10.53
C GLY A 32 -1.39 -7.53 11.53
N ASN A 33 -0.83 -7.68 12.72
CA ASN A 33 -1.16 -6.88 13.91
C ASN A 33 -0.33 -5.58 14.17
N VAL A 34 -0.18 -4.66 13.20
CA VAL A 34 0.08 -3.19 13.40
C VAL A 34 1.41 -2.62 12.83
N HIS A 35 2.57 -3.29 12.85
CA HIS A 35 3.83 -2.65 12.38
C HIS A 35 4.24 -3.02 10.95
N GLY A 36 4.13 -2.12 9.98
CA GLY A 36 4.51 -2.40 8.57
C GLY A 36 3.27 -2.65 7.71
N TRP A 37 3.30 -3.64 6.81
CA TRP A 37 2.12 -4.04 6.03
C TRP A 37 1.02 -4.56 6.97
N ARG A 38 -0.22 -4.10 6.75
CA ARG A 38 -1.39 -4.54 7.51
C ARG A 38 -2.10 -5.68 6.79
N PHE A 39 -2.30 -5.53 5.49
CA PHE A 39 -2.97 -6.52 4.64
C PHE A 39 -2.03 -6.97 3.52
N ILE A 40 -1.99 -8.27 3.24
CA ILE A 40 -1.25 -8.85 2.12
C ILE A 40 -2.16 -9.81 1.35
N GLN A 41 -2.20 -9.68 0.02
CA GLN A 41 -2.89 -10.64 -0.86
C GLN A 41 -1.98 -11.05 -2.02
N PHE A 42 -2.30 -12.17 -2.64
CA PHE A 42 -1.73 -12.57 -3.92
C PHE A 42 -2.80 -12.43 -5.00
N VAL A 43 -2.51 -11.68 -6.06
CA VAL A 43 -3.44 -11.46 -7.16
C VAL A 43 -2.66 -11.22 -8.44
N ASP A 44 -3.13 -11.80 -9.55
CA ASP A 44 -2.50 -11.66 -10.88
C ASP A 44 -1.00 -11.98 -10.94
N GLY A 45 -0.54 -12.93 -10.12
CA GLY A 45 0.87 -13.33 -10.07
C GLY A 45 1.76 -12.48 -9.16
N GLU A 46 1.18 -11.47 -8.48
CA GLU A 46 1.90 -10.51 -7.67
C GLU A 46 1.46 -10.54 -6.21
N TRP A 47 2.41 -10.33 -5.28
CA TRP A 47 2.08 -10.02 -3.90
C TRP A 47 1.81 -8.53 -3.76
N ARG A 48 0.69 -8.17 -3.12
CA ARG A 48 0.33 -6.79 -2.85
C ARG A 48 0.17 -6.57 -1.36
N GLY A 49 0.84 -5.55 -0.83
CA GLY A 49 0.74 -5.15 0.56
C GLY A 49 0.07 -3.78 0.69
N VAL A 50 -0.83 -3.64 1.67
CA VAL A 50 -1.44 -2.35 2.03
C VAL A 50 -1.20 -2.05 3.51
N LYS A 51 -0.90 -0.78 3.80
CA LYS A 51 -0.93 -0.24 5.15
C LYS A 51 -1.55 1.15 5.15
N TYR A 52 -2.17 1.49 6.26
CA TYR A 52 -2.70 2.82 6.51
C TYR A 52 -1.84 3.54 7.55
N GLY A 53 -1.57 4.82 7.35
CA GLY A 53 -0.79 5.64 8.27
C GLY A 53 -0.81 7.12 7.88
N GLY A 54 -0.39 8.03 8.77
CA GLY A 54 -0.47 9.47 8.49
C GLY A 54 -1.87 10.06 8.66
N GLU A 55 -2.06 11.30 8.19
CA GLU A 55 -3.33 12.03 8.33
C GLU A 55 -4.34 11.60 7.26
N HIS A 56 -5.62 11.54 7.64
CA HIS A 56 -6.69 11.07 6.76
C HIS A 56 -6.74 11.85 5.44
N ARG A 57 -6.74 11.14 4.31
CA ARG A 57 -6.78 11.68 2.93
C ARG A 57 -5.56 12.49 2.48
N LEU A 58 -4.45 12.43 3.21
CA LEU A 58 -3.16 12.89 2.68
C LEU A 58 -2.45 11.76 1.92
N LYS A 59 -1.44 12.10 1.11
CA LYS A 59 -0.74 11.16 0.21
C LYS A 59 -0.19 9.89 0.86
N ASP A 60 0.10 9.96 2.14
CA ASP A 60 0.67 8.85 2.90
C ASP A 60 -0.39 8.03 3.64
N TYR A 61 -1.67 8.44 3.53
CA TYR A 61 -2.82 7.83 4.21
C TYR A 61 -2.96 6.35 3.88
N VAL A 62 -2.89 6.03 2.59
CA VAL A 62 -2.89 4.67 2.05
C VAL A 62 -1.55 4.45 1.39
N LYS A 63 -0.84 3.41 1.82
CA LYS A 63 0.39 2.97 1.16
C LYS A 63 0.19 1.56 0.64
N GLY A 64 0.28 1.41 -0.67
CA GLY A 64 0.32 0.12 -1.35
C GLY A 64 1.68 -0.12 -1.99
N SER A 65 2.08 -1.38 -2.11
CA SER A 65 3.23 -1.77 -2.92
C SER A 65 3.10 -3.21 -3.42
N VAL A 66 3.68 -3.47 -4.58
CA VAL A 66 4.00 -4.84 -5.01
C VAL A 66 5.21 -5.32 -4.20
N LEU A 67 5.10 -6.49 -3.61
CA LEU A 67 6.11 -7.07 -2.72
C LEU A 67 6.75 -8.29 -3.39
N ASP A 68 8.02 -8.54 -3.07
CA ASP A 68 8.64 -9.81 -3.39
C ASP A 68 8.23 -10.90 -2.37
N ALA A 69 8.40 -12.16 -2.76
CA ALA A 69 8.02 -13.30 -1.93
C ALA A 69 8.83 -13.40 -0.63
N GLU A 70 10.08 -12.95 -0.60
CA GLU A 70 10.95 -13.02 0.58
C GLU A 70 10.51 -12.00 1.65
N THR A 71 10.11 -10.79 1.22
CA THR A 71 9.50 -9.77 2.06
C THR A 71 8.20 -10.27 2.69
N VAL A 72 7.33 -10.92 1.90
CA VAL A 72 6.08 -11.50 2.42
C VAL A 72 6.37 -12.64 3.40
N LEU A 73 7.30 -13.53 3.07
CA LEU A 73 7.67 -14.64 3.93
C LEU A 73 8.21 -14.14 5.27
N SER A 74 9.12 -13.17 5.25
CA SER A 74 9.68 -12.56 6.46
C SER A 74 8.57 -11.92 7.31
N TRP A 75 7.65 -11.21 6.66
CA TRP A 75 6.49 -10.61 7.33
C TRP A 75 5.58 -11.66 8.00
N MET A 76 5.32 -12.81 7.36
CA MET A 76 4.48 -13.88 7.91
C MET A 76 5.18 -14.64 9.05
N VAL A 77 6.50 -14.79 8.99
CA VAL A 77 7.29 -15.41 10.06
C VAL A 77 7.27 -14.56 11.34
N GLU A 78 7.34 -13.24 11.18
CA GLU A 78 7.47 -12.31 12.31
C GLU A 78 6.14 -12.02 13.02
N LYS A 79 5.00 -12.33 12.40
CA LYS A 79 3.70 -11.82 12.86
C LYS A 79 2.64 -12.91 12.96
N PRO A 80 1.74 -12.81 13.95
CA PRO A 80 0.50 -13.56 13.89
C PRO A 80 -0.34 -13.03 12.72
N VAL A 81 -0.68 -13.93 11.80
CA VAL A 81 -1.47 -13.66 10.62
C VAL A 81 -2.84 -14.30 10.77
N GLN A 82 -3.89 -13.55 10.44
CA GLN A 82 -5.21 -14.10 10.23
C GLN A 82 -5.53 -14.09 8.74
N ILE A 83 -6.04 -15.20 8.22
CA ILE A 83 -6.58 -15.25 6.86
C ILE A 83 -8.04 -14.86 6.91
N ILE A 84 -8.42 -13.87 6.09
CA ILE A 84 -9.78 -13.34 6.00
C ILE A 84 -10.19 -13.20 4.53
N PRO A 85 -11.49 -13.23 4.19
CA PRO A 85 -11.96 -12.84 2.87
C PRO A 85 -11.56 -11.40 2.54
N CYS A 86 -11.16 -11.11 1.30
CA CYS A 86 -10.88 -9.74 0.87
C CYS A 86 -12.11 -8.83 1.01
N SER A 87 -13.31 -9.39 0.86
CA SER A 87 -14.59 -8.69 1.06
C SER A 87 -14.85 -8.28 2.52
N GLU A 88 -14.10 -8.84 3.48
CA GLU A 88 -14.22 -8.54 4.90
C GLU A 88 -13.04 -7.70 5.43
N ALA A 89 -12.07 -7.39 4.56
CA ALA A 89 -10.93 -6.56 4.90
C ALA A 89 -11.32 -5.07 4.83
N TYR A 90 -11.99 -4.58 5.89
CA TYR A 90 -12.42 -3.19 5.98
C TYR A 90 -11.37 -2.29 6.62
N LEU A 91 -11.32 -1.03 6.16
CA LEU A 91 -10.46 0.00 6.75
C LEU A 91 -10.80 0.27 8.23
N TRP A 92 -12.10 0.39 8.53
CA TRP A 92 -12.63 0.50 9.89
C TRP A 92 -13.93 -0.29 9.96
N MET A 93 -14.04 -1.24 10.89
CA MET A 93 -15.27 -2.02 11.03
C MET A 93 -16.42 -1.20 11.63
N PRO A 94 -17.66 -1.32 11.12
CA PRO A 94 -18.05 -1.70 9.75
C PRO A 94 -18.16 -0.45 8.84
N LYS A 95 -17.61 -0.53 7.62
CA LYS A 95 -17.72 0.48 6.56
C LYS A 95 -18.09 -0.18 5.23
N ASP A 96 -18.67 0.58 4.31
CA ASP A 96 -19.14 0.08 3.01
C ASP A 96 -18.02 -0.16 1.97
N GLU A 97 -16.76 0.10 2.33
CA GLU A 97 -15.60 0.07 1.42
C GLU A 97 -14.45 -0.75 2.03
N THR A 98 -13.97 -1.73 1.28
CA THR A 98 -12.83 -2.58 1.67
C THR A 98 -11.51 -1.85 1.44
N VAL A 99 -10.45 -2.29 2.11
CA VAL A 99 -9.11 -1.75 1.94
C VAL A 99 -8.57 -1.91 0.52
N TRP A 100 -9.02 -2.96 -0.18
CA TRP A 100 -8.60 -3.25 -1.53
C TRP A 100 -9.32 -2.37 -2.55
N GLU A 101 -10.60 -2.05 -2.33
CA GLU A 101 -11.35 -1.10 -3.14
C GLU A 101 -10.76 0.32 -3.02
N ASP A 102 -10.48 0.79 -1.80
CA ASP A 102 -9.86 2.10 -1.57
C ASP A 102 -8.44 2.16 -2.16
N ALA A 103 -7.65 1.09 -2.02
CA ALA A 103 -6.32 1.00 -2.63
C ALA A 103 -6.36 1.00 -4.17
N ASP A 104 -7.31 0.29 -4.78
CA ASP A 104 -7.50 0.27 -6.24
C ASP A 104 -7.97 1.63 -6.77
N ALA A 105 -8.92 2.28 -6.09
CA ALA A 105 -9.38 3.62 -6.42
C ALA A 105 -8.24 4.66 -6.38
N GLN A 106 -7.28 4.48 -5.46
CA GLN A 106 -6.07 5.30 -5.35
C GLN A 106 -4.92 4.80 -6.25
N ASP A 107 -5.11 3.68 -6.94
CA ASP A 107 -4.15 3.04 -7.86
C ASP A 107 -2.75 2.79 -7.24
N VAL A 108 -2.68 2.56 -5.92
CA VAL A 108 -1.42 2.59 -5.13
C VAL A 108 -0.39 1.52 -5.51
N PHE A 109 -0.76 0.56 -6.35
CA PHE A 109 0.13 -0.50 -6.82
C PHE A 109 0.79 -0.20 -8.16
N ARG A 110 0.39 0.88 -8.85
CA ARG A 110 1.01 1.27 -10.12
C ARG A 110 2.11 2.28 -9.90
N ASP A 111 3.13 2.18 -10.75
CA ASP A 111 4.16 3.19 -10.90
C ASP A 111 3.56 4.38 -11.67
N ALA A 112 2.94 5.29 -10.92
CA ALA A 112 2.29 6.48 -11.42
C ALA A 112 2.78 7.69 -10.63
N SER A 113 2.94 8.80 -11.33
CA SER A 113 3.19 10.09 -10.70
C SER A 113 2.00 10.49 -9.84
N ARG A 114 2.27 11.12 -8.69
CA ARG A 114 1.26 11.47 -7.68
C ARG A 114 1.42 12.89 -7.18
N CYS A 115 0.30 13.53 -6.90
CA CYS A 115 0.29 14.79 -6.18
C CYS A 115 1.00 14.60 -4.83
N PHE A 116 1.97 15.46 -4.57
CA PHE A 116 2.81 15.45 -3.39
C PHE A 116 2.00 15.58 -2.09
N TYR A 117 0.81 16.19 -2.13
CA TYR A 117 0.01 16.45 -0.95
C TYR A 117 -1.14 15.43 -0.76
N CYS A 118 -2.07 15.33 -1.72
CA CYS A 118 -3.24 14.48 -1.58
C CYS A 118 -3.03 13.03 -2.07
N GLY A 119 -1.97 12.76 -2.85
CA GLY A 119 -1.65 11.42 -3.36
C GLY A 119 -2.44 11.00 -4.60
N GLU A 120 -3.34 11.83 -5.11
CA GLU A 120 -4.04 11.58 -6.37
C GLU A 120 -3.04 11.36 -7.51
N SER A 121 -3.36 10.39 -8.37
CA SER A 121 -2.49 9.99 -9.47
C SER A 121 -2.72 10.85 -10.72
N GLU A 122 -1.73 10.91 -11.60
CA GLU A 122 -1.83 11.55 -12.92
C GLU A 122 -2.93 10.96 -13.84
N ARG A 123 -3.57 9.85 -13.45
CA ARG A 123 -4.69 9.25 -14.20
C ARG A 123 -6.04 9.88 -13.84
N SER A 124 -6.17 10.40 -12.62
CA SER A 124 -7.42 10.97 -12.11
C SER A 124 -7.43 12.50 -12.18
N THR A 125 -6.26 13.12 -12.19
CA THR A 125 -6.07 14.57 -12.29
C THR A 125 -4.81 14.87 -13.07
N ASP A 126 -4.77 16.03 -13.73
CA ASP A 126 -3.53 16.57 -14.26
C ASP A 126 -2.58 16.93 -13.11
N LEU A 127 -1.29 16.65 -13.31
CA LEU A 127 -0.21 16.99 -12.39
C LEU A 127 0.79 17.91 -13.07
N GLU A 128 1.22 18.94 -12.34
CA GLU A 128 2.27 19.86 -12.78
C GLU A 128 3.40 19.90 -11.75
N LEU A 129 4.63 20.13 -12.22
CA LEU A 129 5.84 20.15 -11.39
C LEU A 129 6.10 21.58 -10.89
N TYR A 130 6.25 21.73 -9.58
CA TYR A 130 6.50 23.02 -8.93
C TYR A 130 7.65 22.91 -7.93
N GLU A 131 8.45 23.97 -7.79
CA GLU A 131 9.46 24.06 -6.75
C GLU A 131 8.84 24.59 -5.45
N THR A 132 9.02 23.86 -4.35
CA THR A 132 8.52 24.24 -3.02
C THR A 132 9.63 24.86 -2.19
N ALA A 133 9.25 25.74 -1.25
CA ALA A 133 10.21 26.42 -0.38
C ALA A 133 11.04 25.48 0.52
N LYS A 134 10.55 24.26 0.78
CA LYS A 134 11.15 23.33 1.75
C LYS A 134 11.38 21.91 1.23
N GLN A 135 10.61 21.45 0.26
CA GLN A 135 10.62 20.05 -0.20
C GLN A 135 11.27 19.88 -1.59
N GLY A 136 11.73 20.97 -2.21
CA GLY A 136 12.26 20.95 -3.57
C GLY A 136 11.15 20.77 -4.60
N GLU A 137 11.47 20.14 -5.73
CA GLU A 137 10.53 19.90 -6.82
C GLU A 137 9.49 18.83 -6.45
N CYS A 138 8.22 19.18 -6.61
CA CYS A 138 7.08 18.36 -6.22
C CYS A 138 5.97 18.47 -7.28
N LEU A 139 5.31 17.36 -7.57
CA LEU A 139 4.14 17.35 -8.43
C LEU A 139 2.91 17.75 -7.62
N PHE A 140 2.07 18.64 -8.15
CA PHE A 140 0.80 19.01 -7.53
C PHE A 140 -0.35 18.93 -8.53
N CYS A 141 -1.52 18.52 -8.05
CA CYS A 141 -2.77 18.78 -8.75
C CYS A 141 -3.19 20.24 -8.56
N SER A 142 -4.06 20.73 -9.43
CA SER A 142 -4.51 22.14 -9.45
C SER A 142 -5.10 22.60 -8.12
N ASP A 143 -5.87 21.74 -7.44
CA ASP A 143 -6.48 22.03 -6.13
C ASP A 143 -5.42 22.19 -5.02
N CYS A 144 -4.46 21.27 -4.96
CA CYS A 144 -3.40 21.31 -3.96
C CYS A 144 -2.41 22.46 -4.23
N HIS A 145 -2.07 22.68 -5.50
CA HIS A 145 -1.24 23.81 -5.92
C HIS A 145 -1.84 25.13 -5.44
N SER A 146 -3.13 25.39 -5.73
CA SER A 146 -3.81 26.65 -5.35
C SER A 146 -3.76 26.90 -3.84
N THR A 147 -3.86 25.82 -3.04
CA THR A 147 -3.79 25.90 -1.58
C THR A 147 -2.38 26.22 -1.09
N TRP A 148 -1.36 25.60 -1.69
CA TRP A 148 0.04 25.78 -1.30
C TRP A 148 0.61 27.11 -1.78
N GLU A 149 0.18 27.58 -2.94
CA GLU A 149 0.50 28.91 -3.47
C GLU A 149 -0.04 30.00 -2.52
N GLN A 150 -1.30 29.88 -2.06
CA GLN A 150 -1.87 30.80 -1.07
C GLN A 150 -1.17 30.78 0.28
N ALA A 151 -0.46 29.71 0.60
CA ALA A 151 0.34 29.57 1.81
C ALA A 151 1.79 30.06 1.63
N ASP A 152 2.14 30.63 0.47
CA ASP A 152 3.50 31.02 0.10
C ASP A 152 4.53 29.86 0.17
N GLU A 153 4.08 28.62 -0.03
CA GLU A 153 4.95 27.42 0.00
C GLU A 153 5.48 27.03 -1.39
N ILE A 154 4.93 27.61 -2.48
CA ILE A 154 5.40 27.43 -3.85
C ILE A 154 6.30 28.61 -4.25
N LEU A 155 7.49 28.32 -4.78
CA LEU A 155 8.43 29.34 -5.23
C LEU A 155 8.00 29.88 -6.62
N PRO A 156 8.07 31.21 -6.85
CA PRO A 156 7.73 31.80 -8.14
C PRO A 156 8.84 31.57 -9.17
N GLY A 157 8.58 30.77 -10.20
CA GLY A 157 9.49 30.58 -11.35
C GLY A 157 9.23 29.28 -12.10
N PRO A 158 9.62 29.17 -13.38
CA PRO A 158 9.40 27.95 -14.14
C PRO A 158 10.36 26.84 -13.67
N VAL A 159 9.80 25.67 -13.39
CA VAL A 159 10.58 24.42 -13.39
C VAL A 159 10.73 24.01 -14.85
N GLU A 160 11.91 24.20 -15.44
CA GLU A 160 12.15 23.75 -16.81
C GLU A 160 12.02 22.22 -16.85
N GLN A 161 10.98 21.72 -17.54
CA GLN A 161 10.86 20.30 -17.84
C GLN A 161 12.09 19.89 -18.67
N SER A 162 13.01 19.15 -18.04
CA SER A 162 14.11 18.53 -18.77
C SER A 162 13.52 17.41 -19.64
N ALA A 163 13.59 17.61 -20.96
CA ALA A 163 13.11 16.70 -21.99
C ALA A 163 13.84 15.34 -22.01
#